data_AF-A0A7Y9L898-F1
#
_entry.id   AF-A0A7Y9L898-F1
#
_cell.length_a   1.000
_cell.length_b   1.000
_cell.length_c   1.000
_cell.angle_alpha   90.00
_cell.angle_beta   90.00
_cell.angle_gamma   90.00
#
_symmetry.space_group_name_H-M   'P 1'
#
loop_
_entity.id
_entity.type
_entity.pdbx_description
1 polymer ?
#
loop_
_entity_poly.entity_id
_entity_poly.type
_entity_poly.pdbx_seq_one_letter_code
_entity_poly.pdbx_strand_id
1 'polypeptide(L)' 'MRQGAVGQVQLIDHQGRRVVEKRMADPDRHGTEVVALRALADADLPVPELVEVKPGSILMTYLPGERLDSTTADERGVRA' A
#
# COMPACT_ATOMS: atom_id res chain seq x y z
N MET A 1 -7.27 11.98 2.43
CA MET A 1 -7.63 10.55 2.26
C MET A 1 -7.84 10.29 0.78
N ARG A 2 -7.32 9.19 0.23
CA ARG A 2 -7.66 8.78 -1.15
C ARG A 2 -8.61 7.60 -1.06
N GLN A 3 -9.81 7.77 -1.61
CA GLN A 3 -10.82 6.72 -1.73
C GLN A 3 -10.61 6.04 -3.08
N GLY A 4 -10.44 4.72 -3.08
CA GLY A 4 -10.41 3.90 -4.28
C GLY A 4 -11.51 2.85 -4.24
N ALA A 5 -11.66 2.07 -5.32
CA ALA A 5 -12.55 0.91 -5.40
C ALA A 5 -12.23 -0.22 -4.38
N VAL A 6 -11.25 0.01 -3.51
CA VAL A 6 -10.60 -0.98 -2.65
C VAL A 6 -10.76 -0.66 -1.16
N GLY A 7 -11.37 0.49 -0.83
CA GLY A 7 -11.48 1.00 0.53
C GLY A 7 -10.83 2.38 0.69
N GLN A 8 -10.54 2.75 1.95
CA GLN A 8 -9.94 4.03 2.29
C GLN A 8 -8.46 3.86 2.54
N VAL A 9 -7.63 4.71 1.92
CA VAL A 9 -6.19 4.74 2.12
C VAL A 9 -5.76 6.11 2.64
N GLN A 10 -4.93 6.10 3.68
CA GLN A 10 -4.36 7.31 4.25
C GLN A 10 -2.95 7.10 4.79
N LEU A 11 -2.15 8.17 4.77
CA LEU A 11 -0.85 8.21 5.43
C LEU A 11 -1.06 8.69 6.86
N ILE A 12 -0.52 7.96 7.84
CA ILE A 12 -0.63 8.29 9.27
C ILE A 12 0.75 8.29 9.93
N ASP A 13 0.84 8.96 11.08
CA ASP A 13 1.95 8.73 12.01
C ASP A 13 1.60 7.54 12.93
N HIS A 14 2.51 6.58 13.03
CA HIS A 14 2.40 5.42 13.90
C HIS A 14 3.76 5.18 14.56
N GLN A 15 3.82 5.34 15.88
CA GLN A 15 5.06 5.18 16.67
C GLN A 15 6.22 6.05 16.14
N GLY A 16 5.92 7.28 15.69
CA GLY A 16 6.92 8.20 15.15
C GLY A 16 7.41 7.84 13.74
N ARG A 17 6.75 6.90 13.05
CA ARG A 17 7.02 6.54 11.66
C ARG A 17 5.81 6.84 10.79
N ARG A 18 6.04 7.37 9.58
CA ARG A 18 4.99 7.50 8.57
C ARG A 18 4.69 6.14 7.96
N VAL A 19 3.43 5.70 8.07
CA VAL A 19 2.94 4.44 7.53
C VAL A 19 1.65 4.66 6.75
N VAL A 20 1.32 3.72 5.87
CA VAL A 20 0.07 3.72 5.13
C VAL A 20 -0.95 2.86 5.89
N GLU A 21 -2.08 3.44 6.23
CA GLU A 21 -3.27 2.72 6.68
C GLU A 21 -4.18 2.44 5.48
N LYS A 22 -4.56 1.17 5.32
CA LYS A 22 -5.57 0.72 4.37
C LYS A 22 -6.74 0.10 5.15
N ARG A 23 -7.91 0.72 5.06
CA ARG A 23 -9.16 0.22 5.66
C ARG A 23 -9.99 -0.52 4.61
N MET A 24 -10.37 -1.75 4.94
CA MET A 24 -11.03 -2.69 4.03
C MET A 24 -12.28 -3.23 4.72
N ALA A 25 -13.46 -3.00 4.14
CA ALA A 25 -14.72 -3.47 4.70
C ALA A 25 -14.96 -4.97 4.45
N ASP A 26 -14.36 -5.51 3.39
CA ASP A 26 -14.47 -6.91 2.99
C ASP A 26 -13.38 -7.75 3.67
N PRO A 27 -13.74 -8.73 4.53
CA PRO A 27 -12.79 -9.55 5.26
C PRO A 27 -12.01 -10.53 4.36
N ASP A 28 -12.60 -11.05 3.28
CA ASP A 28 -11.92 -11.97 2.37
C ASP A 28 -10.84 -11.24 1.57
N ARG A 29 -11.16 -10.00 1.16
CA ARG A 29 -10.20 -9.11 0.52
C ARG A 29 -9.09 -8.69 1.47
N HIS A 30 -9.42 -8.40 2.73
CA HIS A 30 -8.43 -8.11 3.78
C HIS A 30 -7.47 -9.29 3.97
N GLY A 31 -8.00 -10.51 4.08
CA GLY A 31 -7.19 -11.72 4.19
C GLY A 31 -6.28 -11.92 2.98
N THR A 32 -6.81 -11.72 1.77
CA THR A 32 -6.03 -11.81 0.52
C THR A 32 -4.86 -10.83 0.50
N GLU A 33 -5.08 -9.58 0.90
CA GLU A 33 -4.04 -8.56 0.97
C GLU A 33 -2.92 -8.93 1.96
N VAL A 34 -3.30 -9.42 3.14
CA VAL A 34 -2.34 -9.86 4.17
C VAL A 34 -1.50 -11.04 3.67
N VAL A 35 -2.13 -12.02 3.00
CA VAL A 35 -1.43 -13.17 2.42
C VAL A 35 -0.46 -12.72 1.33
N ALA A 36 -0.88 -11.84 0.43
CA ALA A 36 -0.03 -11.33 -0.63
C ALA A 36 1.21 -10.60 -0.08
N LEU A 37 1.03 -9.68 0.87
CA LEU A 37 2.15 -8.94 1.46
C LEU A 37 3.11 -9.86 2.22
N ARG A 38 2.61 -10.89 2.91
CA ARG A 38 3.47 -11.90 3.57
C ARG A 38 4.25 -12.74 2.56
N ALA A 39 3.62 -13.16 1.46
CA ALA A 39 4.28 -13.95 0.43
C ALA A 39 5.38 -13.16 -0.30
N LEU A 40 5.27 -11.83 -0.33
CA LEU A 40 6.23 -10.93 -0.97
C LEU A 40 7.33 -10.43 -0.01
N ALA A 41 7.29 -10.76 1.28
CA ALA A 41 8.24 -10.24 2.27
C ALA A 41 9.70 -10.58 1.94
N ASP A 42 9.94 -11.72 1.28
CA ASP A 42 11.27 -12.19 0.87
C ASP A 42 11.53 -11.99 -0.64
N ALA A 43 10.66 -11.26 -1.34
CA ALA A 43 10.88 -10.95 -2.75
C ALA A 43 11.99 -9.90 -2.90
N ASP A 44 12.85 -10.06 -3.91
CA ASP A 44 13.84 -9.04 -4.30
C ASP A 44 13.16 -7.90 -5.10
N LEU A 45 12.10 -7.34 -4.54
CA LEU A 45 11.27 -6.29 -5.11
C LEU A 45 10.89 -5.26 -4.04
N PRO A 46 10.80 -3.97 -4.38
CA PRO A 46 10.36 -2.94 -3.46
C PRO A 46 8.84 -3.08 -3.22
N VAL A 47 8.48 -3.82 -2.18
CA VAL A 47 7.08 -4.02 -1.73
C VAL A 47 6.86 -3.39 -0.36
N PRO A 48 5.63 -2.94 -0.04
CA PRO A 48 5.33 -2.49 1.32
C PRO A 48 5.45 -3.66 2.30
N GLU A 49 6.05 -3.41 3.45
CA GLU A 49 6.16 -4.38 4.54
C GLU A 49 4.97 -4.21 5.49
N LEU A 50 4.44 -5.32 6.02
CA LEU A 50 3.39 -5.28 7.04
C LEU A 50 3.94 -4.79 8.37
N VAL A 51 3.30 -3.76 8.93
CA VAL A 51 3.61 -3.19 10.25
C VAL A 51 2.62 -3.71 11.31
N GLU A 52 1.32 -3.68 11.00
CA GLU A 52 0.27 -4.14 11.91
C GLU A 52 -0.92 -4.68 11.10
N VAL A 53 -1.56 -5.74 11.59
CA VAL A 53 -2.80 -6.29 11.01
C VAL A 53 -3.89 -6.31 12.08
N LYS A 54 -5.00 -5.62 11.80
CA LYS A 54 -6.23 -5.64 12.60
C LYS A 54 -7.41 -6.04 11.72
N PRO A 55 -8.51 -6.57 12.27
CA PRO A 55 -9.72 -6.80 11.48
C PRO A 55 -10.14 -5.52 10.75
N GLY A 56 -10.24 -5.58 9.43
CA GLY A 56 -10.65 -4.46 8.58
C GLY A 56 -9.62 -3.34 8.39
N SER A 57 -8.39 -3.47 8.92
CA SER A 57 -7.32 -2.49 8.71
C SER A 57 -5.94 -3.14 8.65
N ILE A 58 -5.09 -2.64 7.77
CA ILE A 58 -3.67 -2.98 7.75
C ILE A 58 -2.81 -1.71 7.75
N LEU A 59 -1.71 -1.76 8.49
CA LEU A 59 -0.64 -0.78 8.44
C LEU A 59 0.53 -1.38 7.67
N MET A 60 1.07 -0.62 6.73
CA MET A 60 2.22 -1.03 5.92
C MET A 60 3.21 0.13 5.75
N THR A 61 4.46 -0.18 5.42
CA THR A 61 5.47 0.85 5.15
C THR A 61 5.06 1.74 3.97
N TYR A 62 5.42 3.02 4.06
CA TYR A 62 5.26 3.95 2.95
C TYR A 62 6.42 3.76 1.96
N LEU A 63 6.10 3.37 0.72
CA LEU A 63 7.08 3.30 -0.35
C LEU A 63 7.33 4.70 -0.95
N PRO A 64 8.59 5.11 -1.13
CA PRO A 64 8.93 6.36 -1.78
C PRO A 64 8.65 6.28 -3.29
N GLY A 65 8.39 7.44 -3.89
CA GLY A 65 8.14 7.58 -5.32
C GLY A 65 6.71 8.02 -5.64
N GLU A 66 6.45 8.17 -6.94
CA GLU A 66 5.17 8.61 -7.47
C GLU A 66 4.50 7.48 -8.25
N ARG A 67 3.17 7.53 -8.36
CA ARG A 67 2.45 6.52 -9.14
C ARG A 67 2.69 6.77 -10.62
N LEU A 68 2.86 5.71 -11.40
CA LEU A 68 3.04 5.82 -12.86
C LEU A 68 1.83 6.42 -13.60
N ASP A 69 0.64 6.38 -12.96
CA ASP A 69 -0.59 6.98 -13.47
C ASP A 69 -0.82 8.42 -12.96
N SER A 70 0.06 8.96 -12.10
CA SER A 70 0.03 10.37 -11.72
C SER A 70 0.80 11.30 -12.66
N THR A 71 1.60 10.74 -13.56
CA THR A 71 2.36 11.48 -14.59
C THR A 71 1.59 11.56 -15.91
N THR A 72 1.83 12.60 -16.70
CA THR A 72 1.18 12.75 -18.01
C THR A 72 1.73 11.73 -19.02
N ALA A 73 0.96 11.44 -20.09
CA ALA A 73 1.30 10.37 -21.03
C ALA A 73 2.68 10.53 -21.70
N ASP A 74 3.14 11.77 -21.88
CA ASP A 74 4.43 12.11 -22.52
C ASP A 74 5.66 11.73 -21.69
N GLU A 75 5.53 11.57 -20.38
CA GLU A 75 6.68 11.30 -19.48
C GLU A 75 6.98 9.81 -19.35
N ARG A 76 6.09 8.93 -19.82
CA ARG A 76 6.24 7.46 -19.73
C ARG A 76 7.31 6.88 -20.67
N GLY A 77 7.80 7.67 -21.63
CA GLY A 77 8.72 7.23 -22.69
C GLY A 77 10.18 7.70 -22.59
N VAL A 78 10.55 8.52 -21.59
CA VAL A 78 11.85 9.23 -21.60
C VAL A 78 12.90 8.64 -20.62
N ARG A 79 12.56 7.59 -19.86
CA ARG A 79 13.49 6.89 -18.96
C ARG A 79 13.51 5.38 -19.18
N ALA A 80 13.70 4.97 -20.43
CA ALA A 80 14.13 3.61 -20.78
C ALA A 80 15.67 3.56 -20.82
#